data_AF-A0A834LZ06-F1
#
_entry.id   AF-A0A834LZ06-F1
#
_cell.length_a   1.000
_cell.length_b   1.000
_cell.length_c   1.000
_cell.angle_alpha   90.00
_cell.angle_beta   90.00
_cell.angle_gamma   90.00
#
_symmetry.space_group_name_H-M   'P 1'
#
loop_
_entity.id
_entity.type
_entity.pdbx_description
1 polymer ?
#
loop_
_entity_poly.entity_id
_entity_poly.type
_entity_poly.pdbx_seq_one_letter_code
_entity_poly.pdbx_strand_id
1 'polypeptide(L)'
;VMRVIIFDQAGAVLQKFGCSKHLEFPNGVVVNDKQEIFISDNRAHCVKVFSYEGVYLRQIGGEGVTNYPIGVGINASGEILIADNHNNFNLTIFTQEGQLVSALESKVKHAQCFDVALMDDGSVVLASKDYRLYIYRYVQVPPIGL
;
A
#
# COMPACT_ATOMS: atom_id res chain seq x y z
N VAL A 1 -21.11 3.44 -2.61
CA VAL A 1 -20.74 4.29 -1.46
C VAL A 1 -19.50 3.70 -0.83
N MET A 2 -18.38 4.43 -0.82
CA MET A 2 -17.15 4.02 -0.14
C MET A 2 -17.27 4.24 1.38
N ARG A 3 -16.88 3.24 2.16
CA ARG A 3 -16.99 3.20 3.63
C ARG A 3 -15.85 2.41 4.24
N VAL A 4 -15.52 2.75 5.48
CA VAL A 4 -14.66 1.96 6.37
C VAL A 4 -15.52 1.46 7.53
N ILE A 5 -15.27 0.23 7.96
CA ILE A 5 -15.92 -0.38 9.12
C ILE A 5 -14.82 -1.06 9.94
N ILE A 6 -14.74 -0.72 11.22
CA ILE A 6 -13.79 -1.31 12.16
C ILE A 6 -14.57 -2.25 13.06
N PHE A 7 -14.09 -3.49 13.19
CA PHE A 7 -14.68 -4.52 14.02
C PHE A 7 -13.70 -4.95 15.12
N ASP A 8 -14.22 -5.46 16.23
CA ASP A 8 -13.41 -6.26 17.15
C ASP A 8 -13.32 -7.73 16.68
N GLN A 9 -12.59 -8.55 17.43
CA GLN A 9 -12.43 -9.98 17.13
C GLN A 9 -13.70 -10.81 17.33
N ALA A 10 -14.69 -10.30 18.06
CA ALA A 10 -16.00 -10.92 18.23
C ALA A 10 -17.00 -10.53 17.11
N GLY A 11 -16.60 -9.62 16.21
CA GLY A 11 -17.42 -9.13 15.11
C GLY A 11 -18.34 -7.95 15.49
N ALA A 12 -18.17 -7.35 16.68
CA ALA A 12 -18.88 -6.14 17.04
C ALA A 12 -18.32 -4.94 16.26
N VAL A 13 -19.21 -4.08 15.74
CA VAL A 13 -18.82 -2.85 15.05
C VAL A 13 -18.34 -1.83 16.07
N LEU A 14 -17.05 -1.50 16.04
CA LEU A 14 -16.46 -0.47 16.88
C LEU A 14 -16.65 0.92 16.27
N GLN A 15 -16.51 1.03 14.94
CA GLN A 15 -16.59 2.31 14.24
C GLN A 15 -16.99 2.13 12.77
N LYS A 16 -17.63 3.15 12.19
CA LYS A 16 -18.02 3.17 10.78
C LYS A 16 -18.11 4.61 10.28
N PHE A 17 -17.45 4.91 9.17
CA PHE A 17 -17.55 6.20 8.51
C PHE A 17 -17.59 6.08 6.99
N GLY A 18 -18.14 7.11 6.34
CA GLY A 18 -18.18 7.24 4.89
C GLY A 18 -17.01 8.08 4.39
N CYS A 19 -16.39 7.65 3.31
CA CYS A 19 -15.17 8.27 2.75
C CYS A 19 -15.29 8.55 1.24
N SER A 20 -16.52 8.54 0.71
CA SER A 20 -16.79 8.74 -0.74
C SER A 20 -16.37 10.11 -1.28
N LYS A 21 -16.09 11.10 -0.42
CA LYS A 21 -15.56 12.40 -0.83
C LYS A 21 -14.06 12.36 -1.17
N HIS A 22 -13.34 11.36 -0.68
CA HIS A 22 -11.88 11.26 -0.76
C HIS A 22 -11.40 10.01 -1.49
N LEU A 23 -12.27 9.00 -1.66
CA LEU A 23 -11.96 7.74 -2.31
C LEU A 23 -12.73 7.56 -3.62
N GLU A 24 -12.01 7.13 -4.65
CA GLU A 24 -12.52 6.84 -5.99
C GLU A 24 -12.52 5.34 -6.28
N PHE A 25 -11.42 4.64 -6.04
CA PHE A 25 -11.33 3.18 -6.18
C PHE A 25 -10.37 2.57 -5.15
N PRO A 26 -10.81 2.42 -3.88
CA PRO A 26 -9.99 1.81 -2.84
C PRO A 26 -9.80 0.31 -3.09
N ASN A 27 -8.57 -0.17 -2.97
CA ASN A 27 -8.23 -1.57 -3.27
C ASN A 27 -7.27 -2.25 -2.30
N GLY A 28 -6.68 -1.52 -1.35
CA GLY A 28 -5.78 -2.07 -0.33
C GLY A 28 -5.81 -1.21 0.93
N VAL A 29 -5.47 -1.81 2.09
CA VAL A 29 -5.50 -1.12 3.37
C VAL A 29 -4.48 -1.69 4.35
N VAL A 30 -3.81 -0.81 5.09
CA VAL A 30 -3.01 -1.13 6.29
C VAL A 30 -3.26 -0.10 7.39
N VAL A 31 -2.80 -0.39 8.61
CA VAL A 31 -2.92 0.50 9.77
C VAL A 31 -1.59 0.62 10.49
N ASN A 32 -1.39 1.71 11.22
CA ASN A 32 -0.29 1.84 12.18
C ASN A 32 -0.80 1.74 13.63
N ASP A 33 0.13 1.87 14.57
CA ASP A 33 -0.10 1.88 16.03
C ASP A 33 -0.64 3.23 16.57
N LYS A 34 -0.82 4.23 15.68
CA LYS A 34 -1.33 5.57 16.01
C LYS A 34 -2.77 5.79 15.58
N GLN A 35 -3.51 4.71 15.28
CA GLN A 35 -4.90 4.76 14.81
C GLN A 35 -5.06 5.50 13.47
N GLU A 36 -4.08 5.34 12.59
CA GLU A 36 -4.17 5.82 11.20
C GLU A 36 -4.38 4.65 10.24
N ILE A 37 -5.25 4.87 9.25
CA ILE A 37 -5.68 3.91 8.24
C ILE A 37 -5.16 4.41 6.91
N PHE A 38 -4.31 3.61 6.26
CA PHE A 38 -3.69 3.92 4.98
C PHE A 38 -4.38 3.11 3.90
N ILE A 39 -5.11 3.76 3.01
CA ILE A 39 -5.90 3.10 1.97
C ILE A 39 -5.30 3.45 0.61
N SER A 40 -4.85 2.43 -0.14
CA SER A 40 -4.48 2.65 -1.55
C SER A 40 -5.72 2.89 -2.38
N ASP A 41 -5.67 3.94 -3.20
CA ASP A 41 -6.74 4.32 -4.10
C ASP A 41 -6.23 4.32 -5.54
N ASN A 42 -6.71 3.34 -6.30
CA ASN A 42 -6.26 3.08 -7.66
C ASN A 42 -6.47 4.27 -8.59
N ARG A 43 -7.62 4.95 -8.48
CA ARG A 43 -7.98 6.05 -9.39
C ARG A 43 -7.51 7.41 -8.91
N ALA A 44 -7.25 7.55 -7.61
CA ALA A 44 -6.60 8.74 -7.08
C ALA A 44 -5.06 8.70 -7.16
N HIS A 45 -4.46 7.62 -7.69
CA HIS A 45 -3.01 7.46 -7.89
C HIS A 45 -2.18 7.62 -6.61
N CYS A 46 -2.74 7.30 -5.44
CA CYS A 46 -2.08 7.55 -4.16
C CYS A 46 -2.64 6.67 -3.03
N VAL A 47 -2.06 6.81 -1.85
CA VAL A 47 -2.64 6.35 -0.59
C VAL A 47 -3.29 7.52 0.14
N LYS A 48 -4.53 7.33 0.62
CA LYS A 48 -5.25 8.27 1.48
C LYS A 48 -5.17 7.79 2.93
N VAL A 49 -4.86 8.71 3.84
CA VAL A 49 -4.70 8.42 5.26
C VAL A 49 -5.88 8.99 6.05
N PHE A 50 -6.50 8.17 6.89
CA PHE A 50 -7.63 8.55 7.76
C PHE A 50 -7.34 8.20 9.22
N SER A 51 -7.91 8.95 10.16
CA SER A 51 -8.00 8.50 11.55
C SER A 51 -9.11 7.46 11.72
N TYR A 52 -9.14 6.77 12.87
CA TYR A 52 -10.21 5.83 13.19
C TYR A 52 -11.58 6.53 13.30
N GLU A 53 -11.63 7.81 13.67
CA GLU A 53 -12.85 8.65 13.67
C GLU A 53 -13.33 9.02 12.26
N GLY A 54 -12.57 8.67 11.22
CA GLY A 54 -12.91 8.94 9.83
C GLY A 54 -12.50 10.32 9.32
N VAL A 55 -11.63 11.02 10.04
CA VAL A 55 -11.05 12.28 9.59
C VAL A 55 -9.98 12.00 8.53
N TYR A 56 -10.09 12.63 7.37
CA TYR A 56 -9.00 12.60 6.38
C TYR A 56 -7.81 13.41 6.91
N LEU A 57 -6.64 12.77 6.97
CA LEU A 57 -5.42 13.35 7.55
C LEU A 57 -4.48 13.88 6.46
N ARG A 58 -4.11 13.02 5.50
CA ARG A 58 -3.12 13.34 4.46
C ARG A 58 -3.16 12.34 3.30
N GLN A 59 -2.34 12.62 2.29
CA GLN A 59 -2.08 11.77 1.14
C GLN A 59 -0.60 11.38 1.11
N ILE A 60 -0.30 10.15 0.67
CA ILE A 60 1.05 9.64 0.42
C ILE A 60 1.14 9.22 -1.06
N GLY A 61 2.21 9.63 -1.74
CA GLY A 61 2.34 9.45 -3.19
C GLY A 61 1.40 10.37 -3.99
N GLY A 62 1.26 10.08 -5.27
CA GLY A 62 0.49 10.88 -6.20
C GLY A 62 0.74 10.51 -7.66
N GLU A 63 -0.01 11.17 -8.54
CA GLU A 63 0.14 11.03 -9.99
C GLU A 63 1.59 11.31 -10.42
N GLY A 64 2.09 10.47 -11.31
CA GLY A 64 3.49 10.49 -11.77
C GLY A 64 4.46 9.69 -10.89
N VAL A 65 4.08 9.34 -9.66
CA VAL A 65 4.95 8.59 -8.72
C VAL A 65 4.38 7.23 -8.37
N THR A 66 3.09 7.15 -8.04
CA THR A 66 2.41 5.92 -7.61
C THR A 66 1.15 5.68 -8.45
N ASN A 67 1.32 5.65 -9.76
CA ASN A 67 0.19 5.60 -10.69
C ASN A 67 -0.56 4.28 -10.61
N TYR A 68 -1.88 4.32 -10.42
CA TYR A 68 -2.74 3.12 -10.37
C TYR A 68 -2.26 2.09 -9.34
N PRO A 69 -2.15 2.46 -8.05
CA PRO A 69 -1.69 1.54 -7.04
C PRO A 69 -2.60 0.32 -6.99
N ILE A 70 -2.01 -0.85 -6.81
CA ILE A 70 -2.70 -2.15 -6.71
C ILE A 70 -2.83 -2.61 -5.26
N GLY A 71 -2.04 -2.06 -4.35
CA GLY A 71 -2.06 -2.37 -2.93
C GLY A 71 -1.07 -1.51 -2.14
N VAL A 72 -1.16 -1.61 -0.82
CA VAL A 72 -0.32 -0.89 0.14
C VAL A 72 0.14 -1.84 1.24
N GLY A 73 1.39 -1.68 1.68
CA GLY A 73 1.97 -2.40 2.81
C GLY A 73 2.59 -1.43 3.83
N ILE A 74 2.72 -1.87 5.08
CA ILE A 74 3.50 -1.19 6.11
C ILE A 74 4.54 -2.15 6.66
N ASN A 75 5.83 -1.81 6.57
CA ASN A 75 6.90 -2.69 7.05
C ASN A 75 7.16 -2.52 8.56
N ALA A 76 8.04 -3.34 9.12
CA ALA A 76 8.39 -3.31 10.55
C ALA A 76 9.05 -1.98 11.00
N SER A 77 9.64 -1.22 10.08
CA SER A 77 10.17 0.13 10.33
C SER A 77 9.08 1.21 10.28
N GLY A 78 7.84 0.82 9.97
CA GLY A 78 6.71 1.73 9.79
C GLY A 78 6.67 2.44 8.44
N GLU A 79 7.52 2.07 7.48
CA GLU A 79 7.50 2.68 6.15
C GLU A 79 6.31 2.16 5.33
N ILE A 80 5.73 3.04 4.52
CA ILE A 80 4.57 2.76 3.66
C ILE A 80 5.07 2.37 2.27
N LEU A 81 4.75 1.16 1.85
CA LEU A 81 5.08 0.62 0.54
C LEU A 81 3.84 0.68 -0.34
N ILE A 82 3.94 1.40 -1.46
CA ILE A 82 2.87 1.50 -2.46
C ILE A 82 3.32 0.70 -3.67
N ALA A 83 2.55 -0.32 -4.02
CA ALA A 83 2.79 -1.15 -5.19
C ALA A 83 1.88 -0.72 -6.34
N ASP A 84 2.43 -0.64 -7.55
CA ASP A 84 1.64 -0.45 -8.77
C ASP A 84 2.14 -1.35 -9.92
N ASN A 85 1.32 -1.49 -10.95
CA ASN A 85 1.66 -2.24 -12.16
C ASN A 85 1.18 -1.52 -13.43
N HIS A 86 1.32 -0.20 -13.48
CA HIS A 86 0.80 0.61 -14.60
C HIS A 86 1.62 0.45 -15.89
N ASN A 87 2.90 0.06 -15.78
CA ASN A 87 3.76 -0.25 -16.91
C ASN A 87 4.63 -1.48 -16.63
N ASN A 88 5.57 -1.33 -15.71
CA ASN A 88 6.23 -2.44 -15.01
C ASN A 88 5.69 -2.48 -13.58
N PHE A 89 5.97 -3.56 -12.85
CA PHE A 89 5.70 -3.57 -11.41
C PHE A 89 6.65 -2.61 -10.72
N ASN A 90 6.09 -1.64 -9.99
CA ASN A 90 6.83 -0.67 -9.20
C ASN A 90 6.53 -0.85 -7.71
N LEU A 91 7.52 -0.54 -6.90
CA LEU A 91 7.39 -0.42 -5.46
C LEU A 91 7.99 0.91 -5.02
N THR A 92 7.15 1.80 -4.50
CA THR A 92 7.58 3.10 -4.00
C THR A 92 7.40 3.14 -2.49
N ILE A 93 8.45 3.52 -1.77
CA ILE A 93 8.54 3.46 -0.32
C ILE A 93 8.55 4.88 0.24
N PHE A 94 7.70 5.14 1.23
CA PHE A 94 7.55 6.43 1.88
C PHE A 94 7.62 6.30 3.40
N THR A 95 7.95 7.40 4.08
CA THR A 95 7.65 7.54 5.51
C THR A 95 6.12 7.65 5.71
N GLN A 96 5.64 7.48 6.94
CA GLN A 96 4.21 7.66 7.23
C GLN A 96 3.75 9.11 7.01
N GLU A 97 4.65 10.08 7.09
CA GLU A 97 4.40 11.49 6.81
C GLU A 97 4.38 11.81 5.30
N GLY A 98 4.71 10.83 4.45
CA GLY A 98 4.64 10.93 2.99
C GLY A 98 5.92 11.36 2.31
N GLN A 99 7.06 11.35 3.00
CA GLN A 99 8.36 11.62 2.38
C GLN A 99 8.85 10.40 1.61
N LEU A 100 9.28 10.59 0.35
CA LEU A 100 9.82 9.51 -0.48
C LEU A 100 11.16 9.01 0.10
N VAL A 101 11.25 7.70 0.32
CA VAL A 101 12.46 7.03 0.83
C VAL A 101 13.18 6.30 -0.30
N SER A 102 12.44 5.51 -1.09
CA SER A 102 13.03 4.69 -2.15
C SER A 102 12.01 4.37 -3.24
N ALA A 103 12.49 4.00 -4.43
CA ALA A 103 11.67 3.56 -5.55
C ALA A 103 12.38 2.43 -6.30
N LEU A 104 11.62 1.40 -6.66
CA LEU A 104 12.10 0.23 -7.38
C LEU A 104 11.16 -0.07 -8.55
N GLU A 105 11.74 -0.48 -9.67
CA GLU A 105 11.03 -0.92 -10.86
C GLU A 105 11.51 -2.33 -11.24
N SER A 106 10.57 -3.21 -11.52
CA SER A 106 10.86 -4.54 -12.06
C SER A 106 11.32 -4.47 -13.52
N LYS A 107 12.22 -5.37 -13.92
CA LYS A 107 12.69 -5.46 -15.32
C LYS A 107 11.73 -6.17 -16.27
N VAL A 108 10.64 -6.73 -15.74
CA VAL A 108 9.66 -7.52 -16.50
C VAL A 108 8.25 -7.07 -16.15
N LYS A 109 7.37 -7.11 -17.15
CA LYS A 109 5.96 -6.82 -16.96
C LYS A 109 5.26 -8.01 -16.31
N HIS A 110 4.27 -7.69 -15.48
CA HIS A 110 3.36 -8.68 -14.91
C HIS A 110 1.99 -8.60 -15.58
N ALA A 111 1.28 -9.74 -15.57
CA ALA A 111 -0.16 -9.73 -15.78
C ALA A 111 -0.85 -8.91 -14.69
N GLN A 112 -2.16 -8.71 -14.81
CA GLN A 112 -2.95 -8.00 -13.79
C GLN A 112 -2.64 -8.55 -12.39
N CYS A 113 -2.20 -7.67 -11.49
CA CYS A 113 -1.90 -8.03 -10.12
C CYS A 113 -3.14 -7.85 -9.24
N PHE A 114 -3.32 -8.74 -8.28
CA PHE A 114 -4.47 -8.72 -7.37
C PHE A 114 -4.14 -8.07 -6.04
N ASP A 115 -3.01 -8.46 -5.43
CA ASP A 115 -2.67 -8.05 -4.07
C ASP A 115 -1.16 -8.17 -3.82
N VAL A 116 -0.70 -7.52 -2.74
CA VAL A 116 0.66 -7.58 -2.23
C VAL A 116 0.68 -7.84 -0.73
N ALA A 117 1.68 -8.60 -0.26
CA ALA A 117 1.94 -8.81 1.15
C ALA A 117 3.42 -8.62 1.45
N LEU A 118 3.74 -8.08 2.63
CA LEU A 118 5.14 -7.89 3.05
C LEU A 118 5.63 -9.09 3.85
N MET A 119 6.93 -9.37 3.71
CA MET A 119 7.69 -10.33 4.51
C MET A 119 8.72 -9.58 5.36
N ASP A 120 8.99 -10.09 6.57
CA ASP A 120 9.92 -9.47 7.52
C ASP A 120 11.37 -9.40 7.02
N ASP A 121 11.73 -10.18 6.00
CA ASP A 121 13.07 -10.18 5.38
C ASP A 121 13.28 -9.05 4.35
N GLY A 122 12.36 -8.08 4.30
CA GLY A 122 12.41 -6.97 3.36
C GLY A 122 12.02 -7.38 1.93
N SER A 123 11.05 -8.30 1.82
CA SER A 123 10.46 -8.72 0.55
C SER A 123 8.98 -8.40 0.45
N VAL A 124 8.49 -8.24 -0.78
CA VAL A 124 7.07 -8.16 -1.12
C VAL A 124 6.69 -9.39 -1.94
N VAL A 125 5.60 -10.04 -1.55
CA VAL A 125 4.94 -11.10 -2.30
C VAL A 125 3.86 -10.46 -3.16
N LEU A 126 3.85 -10.77 -4.46
CA LEU A 126 2.90 -10.28 -5.45
C LEU A 126 2.05 -11.43 -5.98
N ALA A 127 0.72 -11.33 -5.85
CA ALA A 127 -0.22 -12.27 -6.44
C ALA A 127 -0.72 -11.77 -7.80
N SER A 128 -0.61 -12.57 -8.85
CA SER A 128 -0.94 -12.16 -10.23
C SER A 128 -1.92 -13.10 -10.93
N LYS A 129 -2.64 -12.55 -11.91
CA LYS A 129 -3.68 -13.22 -12.72
C LYS A 129 -3.15 -14.31 -13.63
N ASP A 130 -1.84 -14.42 -13.79
CA ASP A 130 -1.19 -15.50 -14.52
C ASP A 130 -1.05 -16.80 -13.68
N TYR A 131 -1.73 -16.87 -12.54
CA TYR A 131 -1.77 -17.99 -11.60
C TYR A 131 -0.44 -18.23 -10.86
N ARG A 132 0.35 -17.17 -10.68
CA ARG A 132 1.65 -17.23 -9.98
C ARG A 132 1.73 -16.22 -8.85
N LEU A 133 2.64 -16.54 -7.93
CA LEU A 133 3.14 -15.61 -6.93
C LEU A 133 4.60 -15.29 -7.24
N TYR A 134 4.98 -14.03 -7.03
CA TYR A 134 6.33 -13.54 -7.21
C TYR A 134 6.84 -12.95 -5.90
N ILE A 135 8.13 -13.09 -5.61
CA ILE A 135 8.76 -12.51 -4.42
C ILE A 135 9.83 -11.53 -4.91
N TYR A 136 9.70 -10.27 -4.49
CA TYR A 136 10.65 -9.20 -4.78
C TYR A 136 11.31 -8.73 -3.49
N ARG A 137 12.63 -8.81 -3.42
CA ARG A 137 13.38 -8.19 -2.32
C ARG A 137 13.59 -6.70 -2.63
N TYR A 138 13.14 -5.83 -1.73
CA TYR A 138 13.20 -4.37 -1.91
C TYR A 138 14.27 -3.69 -1.04
N VAL A 139 14.85 -4.42 -0.09
CA VAL A 139 16.06 -4.01 0.63
C VAL A 139 17.30 -4.60 -0.05
N GLN A 140 18.36 -3.81 -0.22
CA GLN A 140 19.63 -4.37 -0.67
C GLN A 140 20.20 -5.22 0.46
N VAL A 141 20.57 -6.47 0.15
CA VAL A 141 21.50 -7.22 1.00
C VAL A 141 22.84 -6.47 0.89
N PRO A 142 23.49 -6.07 2.01
CA PRO A 142 24.79 -5.45 1.95
C PRO A 142 25.74 -6.32 1.11
N PRO A 143 26.54 -5.74 0.20
CA PRO A 143 27.53 -6.52 -0.50
C PRO A 143 28.40 -7.23 0.55
N ILE A 144 28.54 -8.55 0.43
CA ILE A 144 29.51 -9.30 1.23
C ILE A 144 30.85 -8.64 0.93
N GLY A 145 31.47 -8.04 1.95
CA GLY A 145 32.74 -7.34 1.80
C GLY A 145 33.77 -8.24 1.12
N LEU A 146 34.38 -7.71 0.06
CA LEU A 146 35.65 -8.20 -0.46
C LEU A 146 36.79 -7.52 0.28
#